data_AF-B1HUA3-F1
#
_entry.id   AF-B1HUA3-F1
#
_cell.length_a   1.000
_cell.length_b   1.000
_cell.length_c   1.000
_cell.angle_alpha   90.00
_cell.angle_beta   90.00
_cell.angle_gamma   90.00
#
_symmetry.space_group_name_H-M   'P 1'
#
loop_
_entity.id
_entity.type
_entity.pdbx_description
1 polymer ?
#
loop_
_entity_poly.entity_id
_entity_poly.type
_entity_poly.pdbx_seq_one_letter_code
_entity_poly.pdbx_strand_id
1 'polypeptide(L)'
;MFKNFREELKKEWKNTTEDLEKEVFKVWQLEYKGHIIRIVNAVTEEVLYINNEVVDKKSRDSMFKQVYPFVKLKGEITETNGTVSTVKVKIGGLLSLNIVVKVNGTILLHEKHKISID
;
A
#
# COMPACT_ATOMS: atom_id res chain seq x y z
N MET A 1 9.58 14.04 11.67
CA MET A 1 8.84 14.74 10.60
C MET A 1 7.67 13.93 10.02
N PHE A 2 7.25 12.81 10.64
CA PHE A 2 6.30 11.84 10.06
C PHE A 2 4.81 12.11 10.36
N LYS A 3 4.49 12.97 11.33
CA LYS A 3 3.10 13.29 11.70
C LYS A 3 2.39 14.06 10.59
N ASN A 4 3.08 14.99 9.95
CA ASN A 4 2.50 15.89 8.96
C ASN A 4 1.89 15.15 7.77
N PHE A 5 2.58 14.15 7.19
CA PHE A 5 2.08 13.45 5.99
C PHE A 5 0.88 12.54 6.28
N ARG A 6 0.88 11.82 7.42
CA ARG A 6 -0.28 11.02 7.81
C ARG A 6 -1.47 11.92 8.10
N GLU A 7 -1.25 13.10 8.68
CA GLU A 7 -2.29 14.11 8.90
C GLU A 7 -2.77 14.78 7.60
N GLU A 8 -1.88 14.99 6.64
CA GLU A 8 -2.16 15.58 5.32
C GLU A 8 -2.99 14.62 4.46
N LEU A 9 -2.58 13.34 4.36
CA LEU A 9 -3.40 12.28 3.77
C LEU A 9 -4.73 12.13 4.53
N LYS A 10 -4.72 12.15 5.86
CA LYS A 10 -5.97 12.07 6.63
C LYS A 10 -6.89 13.27 6.39
N LYS A 11 -6.36 14.45 6.07
CA LYS A 11 -7.13 15.66 5.77
C LYS A 11 -7.72 15.63 4.37
N GLU A 12 -6.94 15.28 3.35
CA GLU A 12 -7.43 15.11 1.98
C GLU A 12 -8.56 14.07 1.91
N TRP A 13 -8.49 13.02 2.74
CA TRP A 13 -9.40 11.87 2.68
C TRP A 13 -10.52 11.90 3.73
N LYS A 14 -10.51 12.88 4.65
CA LYS A 14 -11.56 13.08 5.67
C LYS A 14 -12.92 13.51 5.11
N ASN A 15 -12.98 13.83 3.82
CA ASN A 15 -14.18 14.32 3.15
C ASN A 15 -15.09 13.19 2.62
N THR A 16 -14.71 11.93 2.82
CA THR A 16 -15.47 10.73 2.38
C THR A 16 -15.79 9.82 3.59
N THR A 17 -16.90 9.09 3.51
CA THR A 17 -17.79 8.63 4.60
C THR A 17 -17.48 7.23 5.17
N GLU A 18 -17.85 7.01 6.46
CA GLU A 18 -18.11 5.71 7.16
C GLU A 18 -16.97 4.93 7.85
N ASP A 19 -17.32 4.20 8.93
CA ASP A 19 -16.41 3.47 9.83
C ASP A 19 -15.65 2.31 9.17
N LEU A 20 -16.20 1.72 8.10
CA LEU A 20 -15.51 0.73 7.26
C LEU A 20 -14.24 1.30 6.62
N GLU A 21 -14.20 2.60 6.29
CA GLU A 21 -13.04 3.22 5.68
C GLU A 21 -11.84 3.27 6.63
N LYS A 22 -12.09 3.40 7.93
CA LYS A 22 -11.02 3.46 8.95
C LYS A 22 -10.34 2.10 9.15
N GLU A 23 -11.07 1.00 8.99
CA GLU A 23 -10.51 -0.34 9.15
C GLU A 23 -9.64 -0.76 7.95
N VAL A 24 -10.04 -0.37 6.75
CA VAL A 24 -9.30 -0.67 5.52
C VAL A 24 -8.16 0.33 5.28
N PHE A 25 -8.27 1.56 5.79
CA PHE A 25 -7.19 2.54 5.67
C PHE A 25 -5.96 2.10 6.47
N LYS A 26 -4.93 1.65 5.75
CA LYS A 26 -3.65 1.26 6.34
C LYS A 26 -2.49 1.80 5.53
N VAL A 27 -1.43 2.17 6.25
CA VAL A 27 -0.18 2.64 5.66
C VAL A 27 0.93 1.78 6.19
N TRP A 28 1.71 1.20 5.29
CA TRP A 28 2.97 0.53 5.61
C TRP A 28 4.11 1.39 5.10
N GLN A 29 5.15 1.52 5.92
CA GLN A 29 6.38 2.19 5.54
C GLN A 29 7.53 1.26 5.89
N LEU A 30 8.37 0.98 4.90
CA LEU A 30 9.53 0.12 5.01
C LEU A 30 10.75 0.91 4.52
N GLU A 31 11.89 0.63 5.13
CA GLU A 31 13.17 1.13 4.65
C GLU A 31 13.93 -0.01 3.96
N TYR A 32 14.47 0.26 2.78
CA TYR A 32 15.29 -0.68 2.03
C TYR A 32 16.50 0.03 1.43
N LYS A 33 17.70 -0.28 1.93
CA LYS A 33 18.97 0.30 1.46
C LYS A 33 18.96 1.83 1.37
N GLY A 34 18.37 2.50 2.36
CA GLY A 34 18.25 3.98 2.39
C GLY A 34 17.09 4.55 1.56
N HIS A 35 16.30 3.71 0.88
CA HIS A 35 15.07 4.12 0.20
C HIS A 35 13.85 3.86 1.07
N ILE A 36 12.87 4.75 0.97
CA ILE A 36 11.60 4.61 1.70
C ILE A 36 10.56 4.04 0.74
N ILE A 37 10.08 2.83 1.04
CA ILE A 37 8.95 2.19 0.36
C ILE A 37 7.70 2.45 1.21
N ARG A 38 6.69 3.10 0.65
CA ARG A 38 5.42 3.34 1.35
C ARG A 38 4.26 2.77 0.56
N ILE A 39 3.39 2.02 1.24
CA ILE A 39 2.19 1.42 0.67
C ILE A 39 1.01 2.01 1.39
N VAL A 40 0.06 2.56 0.64
CA VAL A 40 -1.22 3.05 1.17
C VAL A 40 -2.32 2.14 0.65
N ASN A 41 -3.12 1.60 1.56
CA ASN A 41 -4.40 0.98 1.25
C ASN A 41 -5.52 1.89 1.70
N ALA A 42 -6.44 2.18 0.79
CA ALA A 42 -7.71 2.82 1.04
C ALA A 42 -8.83 1.99 0.40
N VAL A 43 -10.08 2.33 0.71
CA VAL A 43 -11.29 1.60 0.30
C VAL A 43 -11.38 1.38 -1.22
N THR A 44 -10.99 2.40 -1.96
CA THR A 44 -11.11 2.48 -3.42
C THR A 44 -9.77 2.57 -4.10
N GLU A 45 -8.66 2.60 -3.37
CA GLU A 45 -7.37 2.88 -3.99
C GLU A 45 -6.20 2.26 -3.22
N GLU A 46 -5.24 1.74 -3.96
CA GLU A 46 -3.93 1.37 -3.44
C GLU A 46 -2.82 2.08 -4.17
N VAL A 47 -1.85 2.58 -3.42
CA VAL A 47 -0.75 3.39 -3.94
C VAL A 47 0.58 2.89 -3.39
N LEU A 48 1.56 2.76 -4.27
CA LEU A 48 2.95 2.51 -3.93
C LEU A 48 3.73 3.80 -4.15
N TYR A 49 4.44 4.20 -3.11
CA TYR A 49 5.41 5.29 -3.15
C TYR A 49 6.82 4.73 -2.93
N ILE A 50 7.79 5.31 -3.64
CA ILE A 50 9.21 5.11 -3.39
C ILE A 50 9.83 6.49 -3.25
N ASN A 51 10.53 6.76 -2.15
CA ASN A 51 11.13 8.06 -1.87
C ASN A 51 10.13 9.24 -1.98
N ASN A 52 8.89 9.02 -1.53
CA ASN A 52 7.75 9.94 -1.62
C ASN A 52 7.19 10.20 -3.03
N GLU A 53 7.70 9.55 -4.07
CA GLU A 53 7.13 9.62 -5.42
C GLU A 53 6.12 8.49 -5.64
N VAL A 54 4.99 8.79 -6.28
CA VAL A 54 4.02 7.76 -6.69
C VAL A 54 4.62 6.97 -7.84
N VAL A 55 4.86 5.67 -7.62
CA VAL A 55 5.42 4.78 -8.66
C VAL A 55 4.37 3.87 -9.29
N ASP A 56 3.30 3.54 -8.54
CA ASP A 56 2.17 2.78 -9.07
C ASP A 56 0.93 3.07 -8.22
N LYS A 57 -0.22 3.09 -8.89
CA LYS A 57 -1.53 3.40 -8.31
C LYS A 57 -2.59 2.54 -8.98
N LYS A 58 -3.46 1.95 -8.19
CA LYS A 58 -4.60 1.16 -8.67
C LYS A 58 -5.86 1.62 -7.95
N SER A 59 -6.88 1.96 -8.74
CA SER A 59 -8.22 2.20 -8.24
C SER A 59 -9.03 0.92 -8.29
N ARG A 60 -9.79 0.64 -7.24
CA ARG A 60 -10.79 -0.43 -7.18
C ARG A 60 -12.14 0.13 -7.63
N ASP A 61 -12.36 0.16 -8.94
CA ASP A 61 -13.71 0.35 -9.48
C ASP A 61 -14.62 -0.84 -9.14
N SER A 62 -15.93 -0.60 -9.14
CA SER A 62 -16.97 -1.58 -8.78
C SER A 62 -16.80 -2.93 -9.48
N MET A 63 -16.42 -2.93 -10.78
CA MET A 63 -16.16 -4.16 -11.53
C MET A 63 -14.92 -4.93 -11.06
N PHE A 64 -13.88 -4.25 -10.59
CA PHE A 64 -12.66 -4.91 -10.09
C PHE A 64 -12.87 -5.58 -8.73
N LYS A 65 -13.72 -4.99 -7.88
CA LYS A 65 -14.06 -5.54 -6.55
C LYS A 65 -14.75 -6.89 -6.63
N GLN A 66 -15.55 -7.14 -7.68
CA GLN A 66 -16.29 -8.39 -7.85
C GLN A 66 -15.42 -9.57 -8.31
N VAL A 67 -14.27 -9.32 -8.94
CA VAL A 67 -13.45 -10.38 -9.57
C VAL A 67 -12.14 -10.65 -8.85
N TYR A 68 -11.47 -9.62 -8.30
CA TYR A 68 -10.15 -9.78 -7.69
C TYR A 68 -10.09 -9.21 -6.27
N PRO A 69 -10.02 -10.07 -5.24
CA PRO A 69 -9.91 -9.61 -3.86
C PRO A 69 -8.51 -9.06 -3.54
N PHE A 70 -7.55 -9.12 -4.47
CA PHE A 70 -6.19 -8.65 -4.29
C PHE A 70 -5.72 -7.79 -5.46
N VAL A 71 -4.89 -6.79 -5.12
CA VAL A 71 -4.23 -5.87 -6.03
C VAL A 71 -2.72 -6.14 -5.98
N LYS A 72 -2.05 -5.92 -7.11
CA LYS A 72 -0.59 -5.98 -7.20
C LYS A 72 -0.07 -4.62 -7.62
N LEU A 73 0.88 -4.08 -6.86
CA LEU A 73 1.62 -2.86 -7.20
C LEU A 73 3.07 -3.23 -7.50
N LYS A 74 3.70 -2.46 -8.39
CA LYS A 74 5.11 -2.66 -8.75
C LYS A 74 5.85 -1.34 -8.81
N GLY A 75 7.12 -1.36 -8.45
CA GLY A 75 8.00 -0.20 -8.58
C GLY A 75 9.44 -0.65 -8.66
N GLU A 76 10.33 0.30 -8.94
CA GLU A 76 11.75 0.05 -9.05
C GLU A 76 12.52 1.04 -8.17
N ILE A 77 13.61 0.56 -7.57
CA ILE A 77 14.53 1.35 -6.78
C ILE A 77 15.88 1.33 -7.50
N THR A 78 16.37 2.49 -7.91
CA THR A 78 17.74 2.64 -8.36
C THR A 78 18.65 2.80 -7.15
N GLU A 79 19.44 1.77 -6.86
CA GLU A 79 20.40 1.77 -5.76
C GLU A 79 21.61 2.66 -6.07
N THR A 80 22.36 3.04 -5.04
CA THR A 80 23.57 3.88 -5.15
C THR A 80 24.66 3.28 -6.05
N ASN A 81 24.70 1.95 -6.19
CA ASN A 81 25.63 1.24 -7.07
C ASN A 81 25.12 1.10 -8.52
N GLY A 82 23.97 1.72 -8.85
CA GLY A 82 23.33 1.63 -10.18
C GLY A 82 22.50 0.36 -10.41
N THR A 83 22.43 -0.56 -9.43
CA THR A 83 21.59 -1.75 -9.52
C THR A 83 20.11 -1.36 -9.39
N VAL A 84 19.24 -1.96 -10.22
CA VAL A 84 17.80 -1.76 -10.12
C VAL A 84 17.18 -2.89 -9.30
N SER A 85 16.54 -2.51 -8.20
CA SER A 85 15.80 -3.41 -7.31
C SER A 85 14.30 -3.32 -7.58
N THR A 86 13.68 -4.45 -7.94
CA THR A 86 12.23 -4.50 -8.22
C THR A 86 11.43 -4.71 -6.95
N VAL A 87 10.54 -3.76 -6.65
CA VAL A 87 9.54 -3.83 -5.58
C VAL A 87 8.25 -4.43 -6.14
N LYS A 88 7.72 -5.47 -5.47
CA LYS A 88 6.41 -6.07 -5.78
C LYS A 88 5.59 -6.13 -4.51
N VAL A 89 4.42 -5.50 -4.54
CA VAL A 89 3.44 -5.53 -3.45
C VAL A 89 2.23 -6.33 -3.91
N LYS A 90 1.75 -7.24 -3.07
CA LYS A 90 0.44 -7.86 -3.22
C LYS A 90 -0.38 -7.51 -1.99
N ILE A 91 -1.53 -6.90 -2.17
CA ILE A 91 -2.36 -6.42 -1.07
C ILE A 91 -3.84 -6.71 -1.31
N GLY A 92 -4.57 -7.10 -0.26
CA GLY A 92 -6.01 -7.34 -0.29
C GLY A 92 -6.40 -8.63 0.41
N GLY A 93 -7.62 -9.09 0.16
CA GLY A 93 -8.25 -10.25 0.76
C GLY A 93 -9.68 -9.94 1.19
N LEU A 94 -10.51 -10.99 1.25
CA LEU A 94 -11.96 -10.85 1.43
C LEU A 94 -12.35 -10.67 2.90
N LEU A 95 -11.88 -11.56 3.78
CA LEU A 95 -12.16 -11.56 5.23
C LEU A 95 -10.99 -11.03 6.07
N SER A 96 -9.89 -10.72 5.41
CA SER A 96 -8.67 -10.22 6.04
C SER A 96 -7.85 -9.46 5.02
N LEU A 97 -7.31 -8.32 5.42
CA LEU A 97 -6.34 -7.57 4.64
C LEU A 97 -4.96 -8.23 4.79
N ASN A 98 -4.53 -8.94 3.75
CA ASN A 98 -3.19 -9.48 3.63
C ASN A 98 -2.32 -8.53 2.79
N ILE A 99 -1.09 -8.30 3.24
CA ILE A 99 -0.07 -7.61 2.47
C ILE A 99 1.21 -8.45 2.41
N VAL A 100 1.79 -8.55 1.22
CA VAL A 100 3.12 -9.12 0.99
C VAL A 100 3.93 -8.12 0.18
N VAL A 101 5.08 -7.69 0.71
CA VAL A 101 6.04 -6.85 0.02
C VAL A 101 7.29 -7.67 -0.27
N LYS A 102 7.71 -7.69 -1.54
CA LYS A 102 8.93 -8.34 -1.99
C LYS A 102 9.85 -7.34 -2.69
N VAL A 103 11.14 -7.44 -2.44
CA VAL A 103 12.18 -6.73 -3.21
C VAL A 103 13.16 -7.74 -3.77
N ASN A 104 13.34 -7.75 -5.09
CA ASN A 104 14.12 -8.76 -5.83
C ASN A 104 13.72 -10.22 -5.50
N GLY A 105 12.43 -10.45 -5.21
CA GLY A 105 11.91 -11.76 -4.84
C GLY A 105 11.99 -12.10 -3.35
N THR A 106 12.83 -11.42 -2.58
CA THR A 106 12.92 -11.56 -1.12
C THR A 106 11.75 -10.87 -0.43
N ILE A 107 11.09 -11.55 0.50
CA ILE A 107 9.99 -10.98 1.29
C ILE A 107 10.56 -10.02 2.33
N LEU A 108 10.15 -8.76 2.28
CA LEU A 108 10.46 -7.76 3.31
C LEU A 108 9.34 -7.60 4.33
N LEU A 109 8.10 -7.84 3.92
CA LEU A 109 6.92 -7.76 4.77
C LEU A 109 5.92 -8.82 4.37
N HIS A 110 5.34 -9.49 5.36
CA HIS A 110 4.16 -10.33 5.20
C HIS A 110 3.28 -10.16 6.44
N GLU A 111 2.14 -9.49 6.28
CA GLU A 111 1.17 -9.28 7.35
C GLU A 111 -0.23 -9.71 6.92
N LYS A 112 -1.02 -10.11 7.91
CA LYS A 112 -2.44 -10.44 7.73
C LYS A 112 -3.23 -9.84 8.88
N HIS A 113 -4.18 -8.98 8.55
CA HIS A 113 -5.10 -8.34 9.49
C HIS A 113 -6.50 -8.84 9.24
N LYS A 114 -7.14 -9.46 10.23
CA LYS A 114 -8.57 -9.78 10.13
C LYS A 114 -9.36 -8.47 10.15
N ILE A 115 -10.38 -8.40 9.32
CA ILE A 115 -11.37 -7.32 9.36
C ILE A 115 -12.53 -7.88 10.17
N SER A 116 -12.83 -7.25 11.31
CA SER A 116 -13.95 -7.64 12.16
C SER A 116 -15.16 -6.83 11.72
N ILE A 117 -16.09 -7.47 11.04
CA ILE A 117 -17.37 -6.85 10.68
C ILE A 117 -18.32 -7.23 11.82
N ASP A 118 -18.54 -6.32 12.76
CA ASP A 118 -19.61 -6.42 13.77
C ASP A 118 -20.97 -5.99 13.17
#